data_AF-A0A353VYV1-F1
#
_entry.id   AF-A0A353VYV1-F1
#
_cell.length_a   1.000
_cell.length_b   1.000
_cell.length_c   1.000
_cell.angle_alpha   90.00
_cell.angle_beta   90.00
_cell.angle_gamma   90.00
#
_symmetry.space_group_name_H-M   'P 1'
#
loop_
_entity.id
_entity.type
_entity.pdbx_description
1 polymer ?
#
loop_
_entity_poly.entity_id
_entity_poly.type
_entity_poly.pdbx_seq_one_letter_code
_entity_poly.pdbx_strand_id
1 'polypeptide(L)' 'LHHMMTNINYSGVSGINGVPWDAVELPSQFMENFCWEKEALDLFAKDFETGDTINKDLFKKMTKARSFHAAIQMVR' A
#
# COMPACT_ATOMS: atom_id res chain seq x y z
N LEU A 1 -7.21 7.96 -4.30
CA LEU A 1 -6.53 8.18 -5.60
C LEU A 1 -7.40 7.75 -6.78
N HIS A 2 -7.87 6.50 -6.82
CA HIS A 2 -8.76 5.98 -7.87
C HIS A 2 -9.96 6.90 -8.18
N HIS A 3 -10.66 7.36 -7.14
CA HIS A 3 -11.77 8.32 -7.31
C HIS A 3 -11.30 9.72 -7.76
N MET A 4 -10.29 10.28 -7.07
CA MET A 4 -9.89 11.69 -7.22
C MET A 4 -9.13 11.99 -8.52
N MET A 5 -8.45 11.00 -9.10
CA MET A 5 -7.58 11.17 -10.27
C MET A 5 -8.26 10.74 -11.58
N THR A 6 -9.58 10.55 -11.57
CA THR A 6 -10.33 10.20 -12.78
C THR A 6 -10.35 11.35 -13.78
N ASN A 7 -10.22 11.03 -15.06
CA ASN A 7 -10.38 12.00 -16.16
C ASN A 7 -11.74 11.88 -16.87
N ILE A 8 -12.65 11.05 -16.34
CA ILE A 8 -13.99 10.86 -16.90
C ILE A 8 -14.93 11.91 -16.34
N ASN A 9 -15.53 12.68 -17.25
CA ASN A 9 -16.46 13.78 -16.91
C ASN A 9 -17.94 13.33 -16.82
N TYR A 10 -18.24 12.06 -17.09
CA TYR A 10 -19.59 11.50 -16.96
C TYR A 10 -19.77 10.85 -15.59
N SER A 11 -20.61 11.44 -14.73
CA SER A 11 -20.74 11.05 -13.32
C SER A 11 -21.07 9.57 -13.08
N GLY A 12 -21.86 8.96 -13.98
CA GLY A 12 -22.26 7.55 -13.87
C GLY A 12 -21.12 6.54 -14.02
N VAL A 13 -19.98 6.94 -14.58
CA VAL A 13 -18.80 6.08 -14.79
C VAL A 13 -17.48 6.77 -14.42
N SER A 14 -17.56 7.81 -13.59
CA SER A 14 -16.42 8.59 -13.12
C SER A 14 -15.91 8.08 -11.77
N GLY A 15 -14.61 8.23 -11.53
CA GLY A 15 -13.97 7.79 -10.29
C GLY A 15 -14.02 6.27 -10.14
N ILE A 16 -14.74 5.80 -9.11
CA ILE A 16 -14.96 4.37 -8.85
C ILE A 16 -16.33 3.89 -9.34
N ASN A 17 -17.18 4.80 -9.85
CA ASN A 17 -18.51 4.44 -10.32
C ASN A 17 -18.40 3.60 -11.60
N GLY A 18 -19.21 2.54 -11.69
CA GLY A 18 -19.20 1.63 -12.85
C GLY A 18 -18.00 0.69 -12.93
N VAL A 19 -17.06 0.76 -11.98
CA VAL A 19 -16.00 -0.24 -11.85
C VAL A 19 -16.61 -1.53 -11.28
N PRO A 20 -16.34 -2.70 -11.89
CA PRO A 20 -16.76 -3.98 -11.34
C PRO A 20 -16.31 -4.17 -9.90
N TRP A 21 -17.17 -4.76 -9.07
CA TRP A 21 -16.93 -4.89 -7.63
C TRP A 21 -15.66 -5.69 -7.30
N ASP A 22 -15.32 -6.67 -8.12
CA ASP A 22 -14.10 -7.50 -8.02
C ASP A 22 -12.82 -6.76 -8.47
N ALA A 23 -12.95 -5.63 -9.18
CA ALA A 23 -11.83 -4.83 -9.64
C ALA A 23 -11.63 -3.52 -8.83
N VAL A 24 -12.63 -3.10 -8.04
CA VAL A 24 -12.57 -1.81 -7.32
C VAL A 24 -11.43 -1.75 -6.31
N GLU A 25 -11.05 -2.91 -5.76
CA GLU A 25 -9.95 -3.05 -4.78
C GLU A 25 -8.55 -3.03 -5.40
N LEU A 26 -8.44 -3.12 -6.74
CA LEU A 26 -7.12 -3.18 -7.39
C LEU A 26 -6.25 -1.96 -6.98
N PRO A 27 -6.71 -0.70 -7.04
CA PRO A 27 -5.85 0.42 -6.70
C PRO A 27 -5.56 0.55 -5.21
N SER A 28 -6.45 0.12 -4.31
CA SER A 28 -6.17 0.10 -2.86
C SER A 28 -5.08 -0.91 -2.55
N GLN A 29 -5.27 -2.16 -2.96
CA GLN A 29 -4.31 -3.25 -2.69
C GLN A 29 -2.98 -3.06 -3.42
N PHE A 30 -3.00 -2.46 -4.63
CA PHE A 30 -1.78 -2.10 -5.34
C PHE A 30 -0.89 -1.17 -4.50
N MET A 31 -1.49 -0.15 -3.85
CA MET A 31 -0.76 0.83 -3.05
C MET A 31 -0.10 0.21 -1.80
N GLU A 32 -0.61 -0.91 -1.28
CA GLU A 32 0.00 -1.61 -0.14
C GLU A 32 1.42 -2.12 -0.44
N ASN A 33 1.77 -2.34 -1.71
CA ASN A 33 3.12 -2.77 -2.07
C ASN A 33 4.17 -1.69 -1.78
N PHE A 34 3.83 -0.40 -1.86
CA PHE A 34 4.76 0.68 -1.57
C PHE A 34 5.19 0.71 -0.11
N CYS A 35 4.41 0.13 0.81
CA CYS A 35 4.80 -0.02 2.21
C CYS A 35 6.01 -0.95 2.41
N TRP A 36 6.47 -1.65 1.37
CA TRP A 36 7.64 -2.53 1.39
C TRP A 36 8.87 -1.94 0.70
N GLU A 37 8.75 -0.76 0.08
CA GLU A 37 9.86 -0.06 -0.59
C GLU A 37 10.59 0.85 0.39
N LYS A 38 11.93 0.81 0.38
CA LYS A 38 12.75 1.54 1.36
C LYS A 38 12.56 3.05 1.22
N GLU A 39 12.50 3.53 -0.02
CA GLU A 39 12.34 4.94 -0.36
C GLU A 39 11.01 5.48 0.14
N ALA A 40 9.94 4.67 0.08
CA ALA A 40 8.63 5.07 0.60
C ALA A 40 8.60 5.07 2.13
N LEU A 41 9.18 4.05 2.78
CA LEU A 41 9.31 4.00 4.23
C LEU A 41 10.11 5.18 4.78
N ASP A 42 11.16 5.62 4.09
CA ASP A 42 12.00 6.75 4.54
C ASP A 42 11.26 8.09 4.58
N LEU A 43 10.11 8.19 3.91
CA LEU A 43 9.25 9.36 3.99
C LEU A 43 8.56 9.49 5.34
N PHE A 44 8.22 8.38 6.01
CA PHE A 44 7.34 8.41 7.19
C PHE A 44 7.80 7.55 8.38
N ALA A 45 8.54 6.47 8.16
CA ALA A 45 8.97 5.53 9.19
C ALA A 45 10.25 6.02 9.87
N LYS A 46 10.07 6.98 10.77
CA LYS A 46 11.14 7.62 11.56
C LYS A 46 10.93 7.37 13.04
N ASP A 47 12.03 7.25 13.77
CA ASP A 47 12.02 7.29 15.22
C ASP A 47 11.37 8.60 15.69
N PHE A 48 10.47 8.52 16.68
CA PHE A 48 9.69 9.68 17.11
C PHE A 48 10.48 10.67 17.97
N GLU A 49 11.58 10.22 18.58
CA GLU A 49 12.47 11.06 19.39
C GLU A 49 13.61 11.63 18.54
N THR A 50 14.30 10.78 17.77
CA THR A 50 15.51 11.17 17.04
C THR A 50 15.24 11.58 15.60
N GLY A 51 14.13 11.14 15.00
CA GLY A 51 13.83 11.34 13.58
C GLY A 51 14.62 10.41 12.65
N ASP A 52 15.38 9.46 13.19
CA ASP A 52 16.18 8.53 12.39
C ASP A 52 15.31 7.56 11.59
N THR A 53 15.69 7.29 10.35
CA THR A 53 14.99 6.32 9.49
C THR A 53 15.31 4.87 9.89
N ILE A 54 14.48 3.93 9.45
CA ILE A 54 14.75 2.49 9.57
C ILE A 54 16.13 2.14 8.97
N ASN A 55 17.03 1.61 9.82
CA ASN A 55 18.34 1.17 9.37
C ASN A 55 18.27 -0.06 8.46
N LYS A 56 19.35 -0.29 7.70
CA LYS A 56 19.43 -1.34 6.68
C LYS A 56 19.20 -2.75 7.24
N ASP A 57 19.70 -3.04 8.44
CA ASP A 57 19.59 -4.37 9.04
C ASP A 57 18.16 -4.66 9.50
N LEU A 58 17.48 -3.68 10.08
CA LEU A 58 16.08 -3.79 10.47
C LEU A 58 15.18 -3.92 9.25
N PHE A 59 15.40 -3.10 8.21
CA PHE A 59 14.68 -3.22 6.94
C PHE A 59 14.82 -4.63 6.36
N LYS A 60 16.04 -5.18 6.30
CA LYS A 60 16.30 -6.55 5.82
C LYS A 60 15.56 -7.61 6.63
N LYS A 61 15.50 -7.47 7.96
CA LYS A 61 14.74 -8.37 8.84
C LYS A 61 13.24 -8.29 8.56
N MET A 62 12.69 -7.09 8.44
CA MET A 62 11.28 -6.83 8.12
C MET A 62 10.89 -7.43 6.77
N THR A 63 11.67 -7.20 5.71
CA THR A 63 11.41 -7.76 4.37
C THR A 63 11.41 -9.28 4.37
N LYS A 64 12.33 -9.92 5.10
CA LYS A 64 12.36 -11.38 5.27
C LYS A 64 11.12 -11.92 5.99
N ALA A 65 10.53 -11.14 6.89
CA ALA A 65 9.34 -11.51 7.64
C ALA A 65 8.03 -11.24 6.88
N ARG A 66 8.06 -10.66 5.68
CA ARG A 66 6.85 -10.27 4.91
C ARG A 66 5.83 -11.39 4.73
N SER A 67 6.29 -12.64 4.58
CA SER A 67 5.42 -13.81 4.38
C SER A 67 5.10 -14.58 5.67
N PHE A 68 5.55 -14.09 6.82
CA PHE A 68 5.22 -14.73 8.10
C PHE A 68 3.71 -14.73 8.31
N HIS A 69 3.14 -15.91 8.56
CA HIS A 69 1.69 -16.15 8.68
C HIS A 69 0.83 -15.81 7.44
N ALA A 70 1.41 -15.64 6.25
CA ALA A 70 0.65 -15.30 5.04
C ALA A 70 -0.46 -16.32 4.71
N ALA A 71 -0.23 -17.61 4.94
CA ALA A 71 -1.24 -18.65 4.74
C ALA A 71 -2.41 -18.55 5.73
N ILE A 72 -2.15 -18.19 7.00
CA ILE A 72 -3.20 -17.96 8.00
C ILE A 72 -4.05 -16.76 7.60
N GLN A 73 -3.42 -15.68 7.12
CA GLN A 73 -4.13 -14.51 6.61
C GLN A 73 -5.00 -14.84 5.39
N MET A 74 -4.54 -15.75 4.51
CA MET A 74 -5.27 -16.13 3.29
C MET A 74 -6.48 -17.02 3.57
N VAL A 75 -6.44 -17.85 4.60
CA VAL A 75 -7.53 -18.77 4.98
C VAL A 75 -8.58 -18.10 5.87
N ARG A 76 -8.22 -17.00 6.53
CA ARG A 76 -9.11 -16.22 7.41
C ARG A 76 -10.18 -15.48 6.61
#